data_AF-A0AAP1RCT6-F1
#
_entry.id   AF-A0AAP1RCT6-F1
#
_cell.length_a   1.000
_cell.length_b   1.000
_cell.length_c   1.000
_cell.angle_alpha   90.00
_cell.angle_beta   90.00
_cell.angle_gamma   90.00
#
_symmetry.space_group_name_H-M   'P 1'
#
loop_
_entity.id
_entity.type
_entity.pdbx_description
1 polymer ?
#
loop_
_entity_poly.entity_id
_entity_poly.type
_entity_poly.pdbx_seq_one_letter_code
_entity_poly.pdbx_strand_id
1 'polypeptide(L)'
;VSDVSLMFEKDAGTSIEADGKALALFNDLRDMKSRRKSLEEEIAISEEKLKMYMQEHSVLTLDGKPLCTWKSQISNRFDQKLFQSVHPELFEKFKTTTTQRVFRMK
;
A
#
# COMPACT_ATOMS: atom_id res chain seq x y z
N VAL A 1 -2.42 -6.45 -13.60
CA VAL A 1 -2.74 -7.66 -12.82
C VAL A 1 -1.82 -8.75 -13.34
N SER A 2 -1.03 -9.40 -12.48
CA SER A 2 -0.08 -10.43 -12.92
C SER A 2 -0.81 -11.67 -13.45
N ASP A 3 -0.31 -12.27 -14.53
CA ASP A 3 -0.89 -13.47 -15.18
C ASP A 3 -1.18 -14.61 -14.20
N VAL A 4 -0.35 -14.74 -13.17
CA VAL A 4 -0.51 -15.74 -12.08
C VAL A 4 -1.85 -15.60 -11.37
N SER A 5 -2.37 -14.38 -11.18
CA SER A 5 -3.65 -14.14 -10.51
C SER A 5 -4.85 -14.60 -11.34
N LEU A 6 -4.74 -14.53 -12.67
CA LEU A 6 -5.75 -15.03 -13.60
C LEU A 6 -5.69 -16.56 -13.74
N MET A 7 -4.48 -17.14 -13.68
CA MET A 7 -4.30 -18.59 -13.72
C MET A 7 -4.78 -19.29 -12.43
N PHE A 8 -4.74 -18.60 -11.29
CA PHE A 8 -5.00 -19.18 -9.97
C PHE A 8 -5.98 -18.35 -9.12
N GLU A 9 -7.17 -18.07 -9.67
CA GLU A 9 -8.20 -17.20 -9.05
C GLU A 9 -8.72 -17.70 -7.69
N LYS A 10 -8.84 -19.02 -7.52
CA LYS A 10 -9.34 -19.68 -6.30
C LYS A 10 -8.30 -20.65 -5.75
N ASP A 11 -8.25 -20.82 -4.43
CA ASP A 11 -7.44 -21.87 -3.81
C ASP A 11 -8.19 -23.21 -3.81
N ALA A 12 -7.43 -24.30 -3.69
CA ALA A 12 -7.97 -25.65 -3.63
C ALA A 12 -8.22 -26.13 -2.18
N GLY A 13 -8.01 -25.29 -1.17
CA GLY A 13 -8.13 -25.65 0.25
C GLY A 13 -7.07 -26.63 0.77
N THR A 14 -6.08 -27.00 -0.04
CA THR A 14 -5.02 -27.97 0.31
C THR A 14 -3.70 -27.28 0.67
N SER A 15 -2.78 -28.04 1.28
CA SER A 15 -1.42 -27.58 1.58
C SER A 15 -0.39 -28.47 0.89
N ILE A 16 0.76 -27.89 0.58
CA ILE A 16 1.94 -28.58 0.06
C ILE A 16 3.14 -28.21 0.94
N GLU A 17 4.12 -29.09 1.05
CA GLU A 17 5.37 -28.80 1.74
C GLU A 17 6.31 -27.98 0.85
N ALA A 18 7.07 -27.07 1.46
CA ALA A 18 8.06 -26.28 0.74
C ALA A 18 9.27 -27.15 0.38
N ASP A 19 9.66 -27.13 -0.90
CA ASP A 19 10.93 -27.69 -1.34
C ASP A 19 12.07 -26.66 -1.18
N GLY A 20 13.30 -27.07 -1.54
CA GLY A 20 14.47 -26.20 -1.43
C GLY A 20 14.36 -24.92 -2.28
N LYS A 21 13.66 -24.98 -3.42
CA LYS A 21 13.44 -23.82 -4.29
C LYS A 21 12.45 -22.85 -3.68
N ALA A 22 11.32 -23.35 -3.18
CA ALA A 22 10.31 -22.56 -2.48
C ALA A 22 10.89 -21.88 -1.23
N LEU A 23 11.74 -22.59 -0.48
CA LEU A 23 12.40 -22.03 0.70
C LEU A 23 13.40 -20.91 0.35
N ALA A 24 14.20 -21.09 -0.72
CA ALA A 24 15.11 -20.05 -1.19
C ALA A 24 14.34 -18.79 -1.61
N LEU A 25 13.30 -18.94 -2.45
CA LEU A 25 12.45 -17.82 -2.88
C LEU A 25 11.75 -17.12 -1.70
N PHE A 26 11.29 -17.88 -0.71
CA PHE A 26 10.68 -17.33 0.50
C PHE A 26 11.66 -16.44 1.28
N ASN A 27 12.89 -16.92 1.48
CA ASN A 27 13.93 -16.17 2.19
C ASN A 27 14.35 -14.91 1.43
N ASP A 28 14.56 -15.02 0.11
CA ASP A 28 14.87 -13.85 -0.73
C ASP A 28 13.77 -12.78 -0.64
N LEU A 29 12.50 -13.20 -0.74
CA LEU A 29 11.36 -12.29 -0.61
C LEU A 29 11.28 -11.65 0.77
N ARG A 30 11.58 -12.40 1.83
CA ARG A 30 11.61 -11.91 3.22
C ARG A 30 12.67 -10.82 3.38
N ASP A 31 13.87 -11.08 2.88
CA ASP A 31 15.00 -10.14 2.94
C ASP A 31 14.69 -8.87 2.14
N MET A 32 14.15 -9.01 0.92
CA MET A 32 13.73 -7.87 0.11
C MET A 32 12.68 -7.02 0.83
N LYS A 33 11.68 -7.63 1.47
CA LYS A 33 10.68 -6.90 2.25
C LYS A 33 11.27 -6.19 3.46
N SER A 34 12.24 -6.82 4.14
CA SER A 34 12.94 -6.19 5.26
C SER A 34 13.71 -4.96 4.81
N ARG A 35 14.50 -5.08 3.73
CA ARG A 35 15.25 -3.96 3.16
C ARG A 35 14.34 -2.85 2.68
N ARG A 36 13.22 -3.18 2.02
CA ARG A 36 12.21 -2.20 1.61
C ARG A 36 11.67 -1.42 2.79
N LYS A 37 11.34 -2.10 3.90
CA LYS A 37 10.84 -1.44 5.11
C LYS A 37 11.87 -0.46 5.67
N SER A 38 13.13 -0.88 5.80
CA SER A 38 14.20 0.01 6.28
C SER A 38 14.41 1.21 5.35
N LEU A 39 14.37 1.01 4.04
CA LEU A 39 14.45 2.10 3.06
C LEU A 39 13.25 3.03 3.14
N GLU A 40 12.03 2.52 3.34
CA GLU A 40 10.83 3.33 3.54
C GLU A 40 10.96 4.21 4.81
N GLU A 41 11.53 3.67 5.89
CA GLU A 41 11.82 4.42 7.12
C GLU A 41 12.88 5.51 6.88
N GLU A 42 13.98 5.21 6.18
CA GLU A 42 15.02 6.18 5.83
C GLU A 42 14.53 7.30 4.90
N ILE A 43 13.68 6.96 3.93
CA ILE A 43 13.00 7.91 3.04
C ILE A 43 12.11 8.83 3.89
N ALA A 44 11.29 8.28 4.78
CA ALA A 44 10.40 9.07 5.64
C ALA A 44 11.18 10.08 6.49
N ILE A 45 12.28 9.65 7.12
CA ILE A 45 13.17 10.54 7.89
C ILE A 45 13.74 11.65 7.00
N SER A 46 14.14 11.33 5.77
CA SER A 46 14.70 12.31 4.84
C SER A 46 13.65 13.31 4.35
N GLU A 47 12.43 12.83 4.08
CA GLU A 47 11.29 13.70 3.75
C GLU A 47 10.93 14.62 4.91
N GLU A 48 10.93 14.14 6.16
CA GLU A 48 10.68 14.97 7.34
C GLU A 48 11.72 16.07 7.47
N LYS A 49 13.01 15.78 7.24
CA LYS A 49 14.07 16.80 7.22
C LYS A 49 13.83 17.85 6.14
N LEU A 50 13.40 17.46 4.95
CA LEU A 50 13.05 18.39 3.88
C LEU A 50 11.81 19.21 4.22
N LYS A 51 10.77 18.62 4.80
CA LYS A 51 9.57 19.33 5.26
C LYS A 51 9.90 20.34 6.37
N MET A 52 10.75 19.96 7.33
CA MET A 52 11.26 20.88 8.36
C MET A 52 12.05 22.04 7.76
N TYR A 53 12.81 21.81 6.69
CA TYR A 53 13.51 22.87 5.96
C TYR A 53 12.53 23.78 5.21
N MET A 54 11.51 23.21 4.56
CA MET A 54 10.50 23.97 3.81
C MET A 54 9.55 24.77 4.70
N GLN A 55 9.27 24.31 5.92
CA GLN A 55 8.36 24.98 6.87
C GLN A 55 7.01 25.31 6.22
N GLU A 56 6.63 26.59 6.20
CA GLU A 56 5.37 27.06 5.61
C GLU A 56 5.45 27.23 4.09
N HIS A 57 6.64 27.09 3.49
CA HIS A 57 6.84 27.26 2.07
C HIS A 57 6.35 26.04 1.28
N SER A 58 5.62 26.31 0.21
CA SER A 58 4.99 25.26 -0.58
C SER A 58 5.85 24.67 -1.70
N VAL A 59 6.96 25.32 -2.06
CA VAL A 59 7.83 24.94 -3.17
C VAL A 59 9.28 25.17 -2.79
N LEU A 60 10.11 24.14 -2.94
CA LEU A 60 11.56 24.23 -2.84
C LEU A 60 12.13 24.33 -4.26
N THR A 61 13.03 25.27 -4.53
CA THR A 61 13.61 25.48 -5.87
C THR A 61 15.14 25.47 -5.83
N LEU A 62 15.75 25.05 -6.94
CA LEU A 62 17.18 25.16 -7.22
C LEU A 62 17.34 25.74 -8.63
N ASP A 63 18.11 26.82 -8.77
CA ASP A 63 18.29 27.55 -10.04
C ASP A 63 16.97 27.93 -10.74
N GLY A 64 15.98 28.34 -9.94
CA GLY A 64 14.65 28.71 -10.43
C GLY A 64 13.77 27.53 -10.89
N LYS A 65 14.25 26.28 -10.78
CA LYS A 65 13.48 25.07 -11.08
C LYS A 65 12.92 24.44 -9.81
N PRO A 66 11.65 24.02 -9.78
CA PRO A 66 11.07 23.36 -8.61
C PRO A 66 11.71 21.99 -8.41
N LEU A 67 12.24 21.76 -7.20
CA LEU A 67 12.82 20.49 -6.77
C LEU A 67 11.74 19.60 -6.14
N CYS A 68 10.90 20.17 -5.26
CA CYS A 68 9.76 19.49 -4.67
C CYS A 68 8.69 20.50 -4.19
N THR A 69 7.48 20.00 -3.96
CA THR A 69 6.36 20.80 -3.45
C THR A 69 5.71 20.12 -2.27
N TRP A 70 5.36 20.88 -1.24
CA TRP A 70 4.60 20.41 -0.09
C TRP A 70 3.43 21.38 0.15
N LYS A 71 2.23 20.97 -0.24
CA LYS A 71 1.04 21.84 -0.25
C LYS A 71 -0.07 21.21 0.59
N SER A 72 -0.80 22.05 1.30
CA SER A 72 -2.06 21.65 1.93
C SER A 72 -3.05 21.21 0.86
N GLN A 73 -3.61 20.01 1.01
CA GLN A 73 -4.63 19.47 0.12
C GLN A 73 -5.88 19.15 0.93
N ILE A 74 -7.03 19.67 0.49
CA ILE A 74 -8.34 19.30 1.03
C ILE A 74 -8.80 18.04 0.30
N SER A 75 -9.13 16.99 1.06
CA SER A 75 -9.68 15.74 0.53
C SER A 75 -11.03 15.48 1.18
N ASN A 76 -12.08 15.48 0.36
CA ASN A 76 -13.41 15.06 0.78
C ASN A 76 -13.51 13.54 0.59
N ARG A 77 -13.52 12.79 1.70
CA ARG A 77 -13.68 11.34 1.67
C ARG A 77 -15.07 10.98 2.16
N PHE A 78 -15.65 9.97 1.52
CA PHE A 78 -16.91 9.40 1.97
C PHE A 78 -16.70 8.60 3.25
N ASP A 79 -17.37 8.99 4.34
CA ASP A 79 -17.35 8.23 5.59
C ASP A 79 -18.28 7.03 5.50
N GLN A 80 -17.71 5.92 5.05
CA GLN A 80 -18.42 4.66 4.86
C GLN A 80 -19.04 4.14 6.17
N LYS A 81 -18.39 4.37 7.32
CA LYS A 81 -18.88 3.87 8.62
C LYS A 81 -20.08 4.68 9.08
N LEU A 82 -19.98 6.00 9.01
CA LEU A 82 -21.09 6.89 9.34
C LEU A 82 -22.28 6.60 8.42
N PHE A 83 -22.03 6.44 7.12
CA PHE A 83 -23.09 6.10 6.18
C PHE A 83 -23.73 4.73 6.46
N GLN A 84 -22.94 3.72 6.84
CA GLN A 84 -23.46 2.42 7.26
C GLN A 84 -24.34 2.53 8.52
N SER A 85 -23.95 3.36 9.50
CA SER A 85 -24.72 3.57 10.73
C SER A 85 -26.03 4.33 10.49
N VAL A 86 -26.02 5.33 9.60
CA VAL A 86 -27.18 6.19 9.32
C VAL A 86 -28.12 5.56 8.29
N HIS A 87 -27.58 4.81 7.31
CA HIS A 87 -28.32 4.22 6.21
C HIS A 87 -27.90 2.75 5.96
N PRO A 88 -28.16 1.84 6.91
CA PRO A 88 -27.76 0.43 6.77
C PRO A 88 -28.41 -0.26 5.57
N GLU A 89 -29.70 -0.01 5.31
CA GLU A 89 -30.40 -0.63 4.16
C GLU A 89 -29.85 -0.20 2.80
N LEU A 90 -29.43 1.07 2.69
CA LEU A 90 -28.84 1.58 1.46
C LEU A 90 -27.41 1.06 1.31
N PHE A 91 -26.66 0.98 2.42
CA PHE A 91 -25.32 0.42 2.43
C PHE A 91 -25.28 -1.03 1.92
N GLU A 92 -26.22 -1.87 2.33
CA GLU A 92 -26.29 -3.26 1.83
C GLU A 92 -26.54 -3.33 0.33
N LYS A 93 -27.37 -2.44 -0.24
CA LYS A 93 -27.66 -2.41 -1.69
C LYS A 93 -26.44 -2.09 -2.57
N PHE A 94 -25.44 -1.41 -2.01
CA PHE A 94 -24.23 -1.01 -2.74
C PHE A 94 -23.01 -1.88 -2.43
N LYS A 95 -23.17 -2.93 -1.62
CA LYS A 95 -22.09 -3.90 -1.44
C LYS A 95 -21.93 -4.76 -2.68
N THR A 96 -20.71 -4.79 -3.20
CA THR A 96 -20.30 -5.76 -4.21
C THR A 96 -19.37 -6.77 -3.54
N THR A 97 -19.71 -8.05 -3.66
CA THR A 97 -18.84 -9.14 -3.20
C THR A 97 -17.87 -9.50 -4.32
N THR A 98 -16.58 -9.27 -4.09
CA THR A 98 -15.51 -9.70 -5.01
C THR A 98 -14.62 -10.69 -4.29
N THR A 99 -14.42 -11.86 -4.88
CA THR A 99 -13.51 -12.87 -4.38
C THR A 99 -12.15 -12.68 -5.04
N GLN A 100 -11.10 -12.61 -4.23
CA GLN A 100 -9.71 -12.52 -4.70
C GLN A 100 -8.82 -13.40 -3.83
N ARG A 101 -7.88 -14.12 -4.47
CA ARG A 101 -6.85 -14.86 -3.75
C ARG A 101 -5.78 -13.90 -3.26
N VAL A 102 -5.51 -13.89 -1.95
CA VAL A 102 -4.57 -12.96 -1.32
C VAL A 102 -3.30 -13.69 -0.92
N PHE A 103 -2.14 -13.17 -1.36
CA PHE A 103 -0.84 -13.65 -0.89
C PHE A 103 -0.45 -12.94 0.41
N ARG A 104 -0.21 -13.70 1.48
CA ARG A 104 0.27 -13.20 2.78
C ARG A 104 1.42 -14.06 3.26
N MET A 105 2.52 -13.42 3.65
CA MET A 105 3.60 -14.09 4.36
C MET A 105 3.22 -14.22 5.84
N LYS A 106 3.72 -15.28 6.49
CA LYS A 106 3.58 -15.54 7.92
C LYS A 106 4.91 -15.31 8.63
#